data_AF-U1PY14-F1
#
_entry.id   AF-U1PY14-F1
#
_cell.length_a   1.000
_cell.length_b   1.000
_cell.length_c   1.000
_cell.angle_alpha   90.00
_cell.angle_beta   90.00
_cell.angle_gamma   90.00
#
_symmetry.space_group_name_H-M   'P 1'
#
loop_
_entity.id
_entity.type
_entity.pdbx_description
1 polymer ?
#
loop_
_entity_poly.entity_id
_entity_poly.type
_entity_poly.pdbx_seq_one_letter_code
_entity_poly.pdbx_strand_id
1 'polypeptide(L)'
;MQAFNVLVPAHVDNQGKHVPALELSEFVLEDAAAVSEICADAAIAKWTTVPSPYTLADAQHFIKEVAQAGWSQDLRATWAVRLDGQLVGCVSLEFTSSAIGYWFAPQVRGSGVARAAVAAVIRTAFASFKMPALYWAAEIHDGVPNWPSWRLAWSLGFKREGLVRLHGQNKGEYCDQWVGTLLAGDPLEPVAPWDGPVRERQAVDTPLVAHDGVGEREGDDPEALVRRFHHVYGLPVLPTDAPSVDNERVHMRMSLIAEEFGELVGAVYGKRARAGVEAAFKQAASDDDGSRDTVEAADALADLIYVIYGMALEMGIDLAKVLAEVQRSNMSKLGEDGKPIYREDGKVLKGPGYFRPDVAGVLGL
;
A
#
# COMPACT_ATOMS: atom_id res chain seq x y z
N MET A 1 31.00 13.70 -15.00
CA MET A 1 30.43 15.00 -14.60
C MET A 1 31.05 15.45 -13.28
N GLN A 2 31.14 16.76 -13.00
CA GLN A 2 31.53 17.24 -11.68
C GLN A 2 30.31 17.29 -10.75
N ALA A 3 30.51 16.93 -9.49
CA ALA A 3 29.49 17.09 -8.46
C ALA A 3 29.13 18.58 -8.29
N PHE A 4 27.88 18.85 -7.96
CA PHE A 4 27.40 20.19 -7.65
C PHE A 4 26.41 20.17 -6.49
N ASN A 5 26.34 21.28 -5.76
CA ASN A 5 25.51 21.38 -4.58
C ASN A 5 24.07 21.78 -4.94
N VAL A 6 23.11 21.28 -4.17
CA VAL A 6 21.70 21.69 -4.22
C VAL A 6 21.31 22.24 -2.85
N LEU A 7 20.84 23.49 -2.82
CA LEU A 7 20.37 24.14 -1.59
C LEU A 7 18.85 24.02 -1.49
N VAL A 8 18.38 23.54 -0.34
CA VAL A 8 16.95 23.43 -0.03
C VAL A 8 16.62 24.45 1.05
N PRO A 9 15.86 25.52 0.75
CA PRO A 9 15.50 26.50 1.77
C PRO A 9 14.57 25.91 2.83
N ALA A 10 14.65 26.47 4.04
CA ALA A 10 13.69 26.17 5.09
C ALA A 10 12.27 26.54 4.63
N HIS A 11 11.29 25.70 4.97
CA HIS A 11 9.90 25.90 4.59
C HIS A 11 8.95 25.20 5.57
N VAL A 12 7.66 25.47 5.44
CA VAL A 12 6.61 24.75 6.15
C VAL A 12 5.98 23.78 5.16
N ASP A 13 5.89 22.50 5.53
CA ASP A 13 5.28 21.49 4.69
C ASP A 13 3.74 21.60 4.66
N ASN A 14 3.10 20.79 3.82
CA ASN A 14 1.64 20.78 3.66
C ASN A 14 0.86 20.31 4.91
N GLN A 15 1.56 19.81 5.94
CA GLN A 15 1.00 19.42 7.23
C GLN A 15 1.30 20.46 8.31
N GLY A 16 1.83 21.63 7.95
CA GLY A 16 2.16 22.71 8.87
C GLY A 16 3.46 22.47 9.66
N LYS A 17 4.26 21.48 9.29
CA LYS A 17 5.51 21.16 9.96
C LYS A 17 6.66 21.99 9.39
N HIS A 18 7.44 22.61 10.27
CA HIS A 18 8.66 23.30 9.87
C HIS A 18 9.75 22.30 9.44
N VAL A 19 10.25 22.47 8.21
CA VAL A 19 11.37 21.72 7.66
C VAL A 19 12.57 22.67 7.57
N PRO A 20 13.69 22.36 8.24
CA PRO A 20 14.90 23.20 8.21
C PRO A 20 15.55 23.23 6.81
N ALA A 21 16.43 24.20 6.60
CA ALA A 21 17.22 24.27 5.38
C ALA A 21 18.19 23.09 5.30
N LEU A 22 18.43 22.59 4.08
CA LEU A 22 19.34 21.48 3.80
C LEU A 22 20.34 21.88 2.74
N GLU A 23 21.53 21.29 2.82
CA GLU A 23 22.51 21.30 1.74
C GLU A 23 22.71 19.86 1.23
N LEU A 24 22.59 19.67 -0.07
CA LEU A 24 22.96 18.42 -0.72
C LEU A 24 24.30 18.65 -1.43
N SER A 25 25.37 18.04 -0.94
CA SER A 25 26.73 18.26 -1.44
C SER A 25 27.38 16.96 -1.93
N GLU A 26 28.58 17.07 -2.49
CA GLU A 26 29.45 15.91 -2.68
C GLU A 26 29.79 15.24 -1.33
N PHE A 27 29.98 13.92 -1.34
CA PHE A 27 30.57 13.18 -0.23
C PHE A 27 32.07 13.44 -0.15
N VAL A 28 32.57 13.67 1.05
CA VAL A 28 34.01 13.82 1.33
C VAL A 28 34.49 12.70 2.24
N LEU A 29 35.80 12.45 2.30
CA LEU A 29 36.34 11.30 3.05
C LEU A 29 36.11 11.45 4.56
N GLU A 30 36.02 12.68 5.04
CA GLU A 30 35.69 13.04 6.42
C GLU A 30 34.28 12.57 6.83
N ASP A 31 33.38 12.33 5.87
CA ASP A 31 32.05 11.79 6.13
C ASP A 31 32.09 10.29 6.52
N ALA A 32 33.22 9.58 6.32
CA ALA A 32 33.29 8.13 6.45
C ALA A 32 32.86 7.61 7.83
N ALA A 33 33.20 8.33 8.91
CA ALA A 33 32.77 7.95 10.26
C ALA A 33 31.24 8.03 10.40
N ALA A 34 30.63 9.12 9.93
CA ALA A 34 29.19 9.31 9.97
C ALA A 34 28.45 8.32 9.06
N VAL A 35 28.96 8.05 7.86
CA VAL A 35 28.42 7.01 6.96
C VAL A 35 28.48 5.64 7.64
N SER A 36 29.61 5.29 8.26
CA SER A 36 29.75 4.01 8.96
C SER A 36 28.76 3.87 10.12
N GLU A 37 28.56 4.93 10.90
CA GLU A 37 27.61 4.94 12.00
C GLU A 37 26.16 4.81 11.52
N ILE A 38 25.78 5.59 10.51
CA ILE A 38 24.41 5.56 9.96
C ILE A 38 24.11 4.21 9.30
N CYS A 39 25.00 3.70 8.46
CA CYS A 39 24.79 2.45 7.73
C CYS A 39 24.88 1.20 8.63
N ALA A 40 25.36 1.32 9.87
CA ALA A 40 25.26 0.26 10.88
C ALA A 40 23.84 0.10 11.44
N ASP A 41 22.91 1.02 11.17
CA ASP A 41 21.49 0.89 11.52
C ASP A 41 20.88 -0.35 10.85
N ALA A 42 20.27 -1.22 11.67
CA ALA A 42 19.72 -2.49 11.21
C ALA A 42 18.64 -2.34 10.13
N ALA A 43 17.88 -1.24 10.12
CA ALA A 43 16.88 -1.00 9.08
C ALA A 43 17.55 -0.64 7.74
N ILE A 44 18.62 0.16 7.75
CA ILE A 44 19.39 0.42 6.52
C ILE A 44 20.03 -0.87 6.02
N ALA A 45 20.67 -1.64 6.90
CA ALA A 45 21.27 -2.93 6.53
C ALA A 45 20.23 -3.91 5.98
N LYS A 46 19.00 -3.94 6.52
CA LYS A 46 17.92 -4.81 6.04
C LYS A 46 17.47 -4.47 4.61
N TRP A 47 17.29 -3.19 4.31
CA TRP A 47 16.58 -2.75 3.09
C TRP A 47 17.49 -2.24 1.96
N THR A 48 18.80 -2.33 2.13
CA THR A 48 19.78 -1.87 1.15
C THR A 48 20.88 -2.90 0.97
N THR A 49 21.66 -2.74 -0.10
CA THR A 49 22.76 -3.64 -0.47
C THR A 49 24.07 -3.35 0.27
N VAL A 50 24.04 -2.48 1.29
CA VAL A 50 25.23 -2.16 2.08
C VAL A 50 25.75 -3.43 2.79
N PRO A 51 27.08 -3.60 2.92
CA PRO A 51 27.67 -4.68 3.71
C PRO A 51 27.10 -4.75 5.12
N SER A 52 27.02 -5.97 5.67
CA SER A 52 26.56 -6.20 7.03
C SER A 52 27.42 -7.32 7.66
N PRO A 53 28.21 -7.03 8.72
CA PRO A 53 28.35 -5.74 9.40
C PRO A 53 29.00 -4.66 8.51
N TYR A 54 28.56 -3.41 8.65
CA TYR A 54 29.10 -2.27 7.91
C TYR A 54 30.27 -1.64 8.66
N THR A 55 31.40 -1.41 7.99
CA THR A 55 32.64 -0.93 8.60
C THR A 55 33.07 0.45 8.08
N LEU A 56 34.04 1.06 8.77
CA LEU A 56 34.67 2.31 8.31
C LEU A 56 35.34 2.13 6.93
N ALA A 57 35.89 0.96 6.64
CA ALA A 57 36.49 0.67 5.34
C ALA A 57 35.41 0.63 4.23
N ASP A 58 34.23 0.07 4.53
CA ASP A 58 33.09 0.08 3.60
C ASP A 58 32.60 1.50 3.32
N ALA A 59 32.59 2.36 4.36
CA ALA A 59 32.25 3.78 4.21
C ALA A 59 33.25 4.52 3.31
N GLN A 60 34.55 4.33 3.54
CA GLN A 60 35.61 4.91 2.72
C GLN A 60 35.54 4.43 1.26
N HIS A 61 35.25 3.14 1.07
CA HIS A 61 35.04 2.56 -0.26
C HIS A 61 33.81 3.16 -0.94
N PHE A 62 32.66 3.23 -0.26
CA PHE A 62 31.45 3.86 -0.79
C PHE A 62 31.70 5.30 -1.23
N ILE A 63 32.38 6.12 -0.40
CA ILE A 63 32.66 7.51 -0.74
C ILE A 63 33.51 7.62 -2.02
N LYS A 64 34.62 6.88 -2.09
CA LYS A 64 35.57 6.99 -3.22
C LYS A 64 35.06 6.30 -4.48
N GLU A 65 34.73 5.02 -4.36
CA GLU A 65 34.51 4.12 -5.50
C GLU A 65 33.06 4.12 -5.97
N VAL A 66 32.12 4.63 -5.16
CA VAL A 66 30.70 4.68 -5.53
C VAL A 66 30.23 6.12 -5.71
N ALA A 67 30.35 6.97 -4.70
CA ALA A 67 29.83 8.34 -4.76
C ALA A 67 30.67 9.23 -5.69
N GLN A 68 31.97 9.39 -5.42
CA GLN A 68 32.87 10.27 -6.18
C GLN A 68 33.18 9.71 -7.58
N ALA A 69 33.51 8.42 -7.68
CA ALA A 69 33.69 7.75 -8.97
C ALA A 69 32.41 7.79 -9.82
N GLY A 70 31.24 7.64 -9.20
CA GLY A 70 29.93 7.72 -9.87
C GLY A 70 29.71 9.03 -10.62
N TRP A 71 30.08 10.16 -10.00
CA TRP A 71 30.06 11.47 -10.63
C TRP A 71 31.05 11.55 -11.78
N SER A 72 32.32 11.24 -11.53
CA SER A 72 33.38 11.41 -12.53
C SER A 72 33.22 10.51 -13.75
N GLN A 73 32.59 9.33 -13.59
CA GLN A 73 32.36 8.35 -14.66
C GLN A 73 30.97 8.44 -15.31
N ASP A 74 30.14 9.43 -14.95
CA ASP A 74 28.78 9.58 -15.48
C ASP A 74 27.90 8.33 -15.27
N LEU A 75 28.06 7.66 -14.13
CA LEU A 75 27.26 6.48 -13.76
C LEU A 75 26.11 6.83 -12.82
N ARG A 76 26.37 7.69 -11.84
CA ARG A 76 25.40 8.09 -10.83
C ARG A 76 25.72 9.46 -10.24
N ALA A 77 24.69 10.24 -9.93
CA ALA A 77 24.80 11.42 -9.08
C ALA A 77 24.46 11.01 -7.63
N THR A 78 25.40 11.12 -6.71
CA THR A 78 25.19 10.77 -5.29
C THR A 78 25.46 11.97 -4.42
N TRP A 79 24.45 12.42 -3.67
CA TRP A 79 24.55 13.57 -2.77
C TRP A 79 24.52 13.14 -1.31
N ALA A 80 25.44 13.72 -0.53
CA ALA A 80 25.38 13.78 0.92
C ALA A 80 24.31 14.79 1.33
N VAL A 81 23.32 14.37 2.10
CA VAL A 81 22.29 15.27 2.66
C VAL A 81 22.79 15.81 3.99
N ARG A 82 22.94 17.13 4.09
CA ARG A 82 23.42 17.83 5.27
C ARG A 82 22.33 18.67 5.93
N LEU A 83 22.22 18.54 7.25
CA LEU A 83 21.39 19.36 8.12
C LEU A 83 22.33 20.05 9.11
N ASP A 84 22.37 21.38 9.12
CA ASP A 84 23.30 22.18 9.93
C ASP A 84 24.78 21.74 9.76
N GLY A 85 25.15 21.41 8.52
CA GLY A 85 26.48 20.93 8.13
C GLY A 85 26.75 19.45 8.45
N GLN A 86 25.90 18.79 9.23
CA GLN A 86 26.05 17.38 9.60
C GLN A 86 25.44 16.45 8.57
N LEU A 87 26.12 15.36 8.22
CA LEU A 87 25.58 14.32 7.34
C LEU A 87 24.40 13.61 8.02
N VAL A 88 23.23 13.61 7.37
CA VAL A 88 22.01 12.96 7.88
C VAL A 88 21.38 11.99 6.89
N GLY A 89 21.93 11.86 5.68
CA GLY A 89 21.41 10.91 4.69
C GLY A 89 22.15 10.98 3.37
N CYS A 90 21.62 10.21 2.42
CA CYS A 90 22.10 10.10 1.06
C CYS A 90 20.91 10.03 0.12
N VAL A 91 21.03 10.71 -1.02
CA VAL A 91 20.13 10.51 -2.16
C VAL A 91 20.99 10.30 -3.40
N SER A 92 20.73 9.22 -4.13
CA SER A 92 21.45 8.85 -5.34
C SER A 92 20.51 8.74 -6.53
N LEU A 93 21.01 9.08 -7.71
CA LEU A 93 20.33 8.94 -8.99
C LEU A 93 21.26 8.20 -9.96
N GLU A 94 20.85 7.04 -10.43
CA GLU A 94 21.55 6.28 -11.46
C GLU A 94 21.11 6.76 -12.85
N PHE A 95 22.07 7.04 -13.74
CA PHE A 95 21.74 7.64 -15.04
C PHE A 95 21.15 6.64 -16.04
N THR A 96 21.67 5.41 -16.07
CA THR A 96 21.22 4.37 -17.03
C THR A 96 19.81 3.87 -16.74
N SER A 97 19.53 3.56 -15.46
CA SER A 97 18.24 3.03 -15.02
C SER A 97 17.23 4.14 -14.67
N SER A 98 17.69 5.40 -14.58
CA SER A 98 16.92 6.50 -13.96
C SER A 98 16.45 6.18 -12.54
N ALA A 99 17.14 5.27 -11.85
CA ALA A 99 16.77 4.80 -10.53
C ALA A 99 17.15 5.82 -9.45
N ILE A 100 16.19 6.18 -8.60
CA ILE A 100 16.43 6.97 -7.40
C ILE A 100 16.56 6.04 -6.17
N GLY A 101 17.59 6.27 -5.38
CA GLY A 101 17.87 5.56 -4.13
C GLY A 101 18.13 6.53 -2.99
N TYR A 102 17.84 6.13 -1.76
CA TYR A 102 18.08 6.97 -0.59
C TYR A 102 18.16 6.16 0.70
N TRP A 103 18.89 6.72 1.66
CA TRP A 103 18.87 6.30 3.06
C TRP A 103 19.04 7.51 3.96
N PHE A 104 18.48 7.44 5.17
CA PHE A 104 18.48 8.54 6.13
C PHE A 104 18.73 8.03 7.54
N ALA A 105 19.51 8.82 8.28
CA ALA A 105 19.84 8.56 9.66
C ALA A 105 18.58 8.47 10.54
N PRO A 106 18.55 7.62 11.58
CA PRO A 106 17.36 7.41 12.41
C PRO A 106 16.77 8.70 12.99
N GLN A 107 17.63 9.62 13.42
CA GLN A 107 17.26 10.88 14.07
C GLN A 107 16.46 11.85 13.19
N VAL A 108 16.53 11.73 11.86
CA VAL A 108 15.78 12.61 10.93
C VAL A 108 14.53 11.94 10.35
N ARG A 109 14.23 10.68 10.68
CA ARG A 109 13.07 9.96 10.13
C ARG A 109 11.77 10.62 10.63
N GLY A 110 10.83 10.86 9.71
CA GLY A 110 9.55 11.52 10.01
C GLY A 110 9.65 13.02 10.32
N SER A 111 10.82 13.65 10.16
CA SER A 111 11.02 15.11 10.35
C SER A 111 10.57 15.96 9.16
N GLY A 112 10.40 15.36 7.97
CA GLY A 112 10.22 16.08 6.70
C GLY A 112 11.51 16.25 5.89
N VAL A 113 12.69 16.09 6.53
CA VAL A 113 14.01 16.22 5.89
C VAL A 113 14.18 15.29 4.69
N ALA A 114 13.84 14.01 4.85
CA ALA A 114 13.96 13.03 3.77
C ALA A 114 13.12 13.42 2.53
N ARG A 115 11.89 13.87 2.76
CA ARG A 115 10.99 14.36 1.71
C ARG A 115 11.57 15.58 0.99
N ALA A 116 12.06 16.56 1.74
CA ALA A 116 12.63 17.77 1.16
C ALA A 116 13.88 17.47 0.31
N ALA A 117 14.78 16.61 0.80
CA ALA A 117 15.99 16.22 0.09
C ALA A 117 15.67 15.45 -1.21
N VAL A 118 14.80 14.43 -1.13
CA VAL A 118 14.44 13.63 -2.31
C VAL A 118 13.66 14.48 -3.34
N ALA A 119 12.76 15.36 -2.89
CA ALA A 119 12.09 16.31 -3.79
C ALA A 119 13.07 17.21 -4.54
N ALA A 120 14.13 17.68 -3.89
CA ALA A 120 15.15 18.51 -4.51
C ALA A 120 15.95 17.75 -5.59
N VAL A 121 16.27 16.47 -5.34
CA VAL A 121 16.93 15.61 -6.34
C VAL A 121 16.00 15.31 -7.51
N ILE A 122 14.72 15.03 -7.27
CA ILE A 122 13.73 14.82 -8.34
C ILE A 122 13.65 16.05 -9.26
N ARG A 123 13.54 17.26 -8.67
CA ARG A 123 13.53 18.51 -9.44
C ARG A 123 14.82 18.67 -10.25
N THR A 124 15.97 18.34 -9.66
CA THR A 124 17.27 18.37 -10.35
C THR A 124 17.31 17.37 -11.51
N ALA A 125 16.80 16.16 -11.33
CA ALA A 125 16.77 15.13 -12.37
C ALA A 125 15.98 15.59 -13.61
N PHE A 126 14.82 16.20 -13.41
CA PHE A 126 13.99 16.70 -14.50
C PHE A 126 14.51 18.03 -15.08
N ALA A 127 14.95 18.97 -14.23
CA ALA A 127 15.37 20.29 -14.68
C ALA A 127 16.77 20.30 -15.30
N SER A 128 17.73 19.62 -14.69
CA SER A 128 19.14 19.66 -15.09
C SER A 128 19.52 18.47 -15.96
N PHE A 129 19.11 17.25 -15.59
CA PHE A 129 19.45 16.04 -16.36
C PHE A 129 18.44 15.70 -17.46
N LYS A 130 17.30 16.40 -17.51
CA LYS A 130 16.25 16.22 -18.52
C LYS A 130 15.74 14.78 -18.62
N MET A 131 15.74 14.05 -17.49
CA MET A 131 15.18 12.71 -17.45
C MET A 131 13.66 12.78 -17.71
N PRO A 132 13.10 11.94 -18.59
CA PRO A 132 11.66 11.94 -18.85
C PRO A 132 10.87 11.29 -17.70
N ALA A 133 11.51 10.38 -16.97
CA ALA A 133 10.93 9.63 -15.87
C ALA A 133 12.00 9.26 -14.84
N LEU A 134 11.57 8.97 -13.63
CA LEU A 134 12.37 8.36 -12.57
C LEU A 134 11.79 7.00 -12.21
N TYR A 135 12.67 6.08 -11.88
CA TYR A 135 12.35 4.76 -11.38
C TYR A 135 12.66 4.67 -9.89
N TRP A 136 11.79 4.03 -9.13
CA TRP A 136 12.00 3.71 -7.73
C TRP A 136 11.71 2.23 -7.50
N ALA A 137 12.46 1.60 -6.59
CA ALA A 137 12.19 0.23 -6.17
C ALA A 137 12.30 0.07 -4.66
N ALA A 138 11.52 -0.87 -4.12
CA ALA A 138 11.62 -1.32 -2.74
C ALA A 138 11.61 -2.83 -2.67
N GLU A 139 12.58 -3.39 -1.95
CA GLU A 139 12.63 -4.81 -1.63
C GLU A 139 11.47 -5.24 -0.73
N ILE A 140 11.06 -6.49 -0.93
CA ILE A 140 10.06 -7.21 -0.15
C ILE A 140 10.77 -8.40 0.49
N HIS A 141 10.80 -8.41 1.82
CA HIS A 141 11.40 -9.47 2.61
C HIS A 141 10.30 -10.13 3.43
N ASP A 142 10.16 -11.46 3.32
CA ASP A 142 9.12 -12.24 4.01
C ASP A 142 7.70 -11.70 3.79
N GLY A 143 7.40 -11.28 2.55
CA GLY A 143 6.10 -10.68 2.20
C GLY A 143 5.89 -9.25 2.71
N VAL A 144 6.87 -8.67 3.41
CA VAL A 144 6.80 -7.31 3.93
C VAL A 144 7.63 -6.37 3.06
N PRO A 145 7.01 -5.37 2.40
CA PRO A 145 7.72 -4.35 1.62
C PRO A 145 8.37 -3.31 2.54
N ASN A 146 9.36 -2.57 2.02
CA ASN A 146 9.92 -1.40 2.71
C ASN A 146 8.92 -0.23 2.77
N TRP A 147 7.94 -0.32 3.68
CA TRP A 147 6.89 0.67 3.87
C TRP A 147 7.39 2.10 4.10
N PRO A 148 8.45 2.35 4.90
CA PRO A 148 9.02 3.70 5.03
C PRO A 148 9.52 4.28 3.70
N SER A 149 10.17 3.48 2.86
CA SER A 149 10.60 3.89 1.53
C SER A 149 9.40 4.17 0.63
N TRP A 150 8.41 3.27 0.62
CA TRP A 150 7.18 3.49 -0.14
C TRP A 150 6.44 4.76 0.28
N ARG A 151 6.31 5.02 1.60
CA ARG A 151 5.68 6.24 2.13
C ARG A 151 6.35 7.50 1.59
N LEU A 152 7.66 7.50 1.46
CA LEU A 152 8.41 8.61 0.91
C LEU A 152 8.16 8.78 -0.59
N ALA A 153 8.29 7.71 -1.37
CA ALA A 153 8.01 7.71 -2.81
C ALA A 153 6.56 8.13 -3.12
N TRP A 154 5.57 7.50 -2.49
CA TRP A 154 4.14 7.85 -2.57
C TRP A 154 3.90 9.32 -2.26
N SER A 155 4.53 9.86 -1.20
CA SER A 155 4.34 11.28 -0.86
C SER A 155 4.82 12.24 -1.96
N LEU A 156 5.76 11.79 -2.79
CA LEU A 156 6.38 12.55 -3.89
C LEU A 156 5.68 12.31 -5.24
N GLY A 157 4.56 11.59 -5.25
CA GLY A 157 3.78 11.35 -6.46
C GLY A 157 4.19 10.13 -7.25
N PHE A 158 5.13 9.31 -6.77
CA PHE A 158 5.44 8.05 -7.44
C PHE A 158 4.19 7.16 -7.51
N LYS A 159 3.90 6.66 -8.71
CA LYS A 159 2.91 5.62 -8.93
C LYS A 159 3.58 4.26 -8.79
N ARG A 160 3.01 3.37 -7.97
CA ARG A 160 3.45 1.97 -7.92
C ARG A 160 2.94 1.25 -9.16
N GLU A 161 3.83 0.75 -10.00
CA GLU A 161 3.47 0.03 -11.23
C GLU A 161 3.18 -1.45 -10.95
N GLY A 162 3.77 -2.01 -9.90
CA GLY A 162 3.47 -3.37 -9.47
C GLY A 162 4.57 -4.05 -8.67
N LEU A 163 4.40 -5.37 -8.51
CA LEU A 163 5.39 -6.28 -7.93
C LEU A 163 6.12 -7.00 -9.06
N VAL A 164 7.45 -7.02 -8.98
CA VAL A 164 8.32 -7.81 -9.87
C VAL A 164 8.99 -8.89 -9.04
N ARG A 165 8.75 -10.14 -9.42
CA ARG A 165 9.26 -11.32 -8.71
C ARG A 165 10.76 -11.47 -8.93
N LEU A 166 11.51 -11.75 -7.86
CA LEU A 166 12.96 -12.00 -7.86
C LEU A 166 13.80 -10.95 -8.65
N HIS A 167 13.34 -9.70 -8.67
CA HIS A 167 14.03 -8.61 -9.39
C HIS A 167 15.17 -8.00 -8.56
N GLY A 168 15.01 -7.94 -7.24
CA GLY A 168 16.02 -7.39 -6.35
C GLY A 168 17.07 -8.43 -6.00
N GLN A 169 18.33 -8.00 -5.89
CA GLN A 169 19.40 -8.81 -5.34
C GLN A 169 20.04 -8.08 -4.16
N ASN A 170 19.99 -8.71 -2.98
CA ASN A 170 20.59 -8.17 -1.76
C ASN A 170 21.43 -9.25 -1.08
N LYS A 171 22.72 -8.98 -0.88
CA LYS A 171 23.67 -9.91 -0.22
C LYS A 171 23.67 -11.33 -0.80
N GLY A 172 23.49 -11.45 -2.11
CA GLY A 172 23.49 -12.73 -2.83
C GLY A 172 22.15 -13.45 -2.85
N GLU A 173 21.12 -12.94 -2.18
CA GLU A 173 19.76 -13.47 -2.21
C GLU A 173 18.88 -12.67 -3.16
N TYR A 174 17.97 -13.36 -3.85
CA TYR A 174 16.97 -12.72 -4.70
C TYR A 174 15.71 -12.44 -3.89
N CYS A 175 15.12 -11.26 -4.08
CA CYS A 175 13.88 -10.86 -3.44
C CYS A 175 12.92 -10.22 -4.44
N ASP A 176 11.64 -10.27 -4.11
CA ASP A 176 10.61 -9.54 -4.85
C ASP A 176 10.79 -8.03 -4.59
N GLN A 177 10.42 -7.22 -5.58
CA GLN A 177 10.46 -5.76 -5.44
C GLN A 177 9.14 -5.14 -5.87
N TRP A 178 8.73 -4.10 -5.17
CA TRP A 178 7.85 -3.11 -5.77
C TRP A 178 8.64 -2.19 -6.66
N VAL A 179 8.02 -1.81 -7.76
CA VAL A 179 8.53 -0.82 -8.70
C VAL A 179 7.55 0.32 -8.82
N GLY A 180 8.07 1.54 -8.92
CA GLY A 180 7.27 2.73 -9.12
C GLY A 180 7.95 3.71 -10.07
N THR A 181 7.14 4.51 -10.73
CA THR A 181 7.62 5.56 -11.63
C THR A 181 7.09 6.93 -11.27
N LEU A 182 7.82 7.96 -11.67
CA LEU A 182 7.40 9.35 -11.60
C LEU A 182 7.83 10.04 -12.90
N LEU A 183 6.90 10.63 -13.62
CA LEU A 183 7.18 11.34 -14.87
C LEU A 183 7.52 12.81 -14.62
N ALA A 184 8.25 13.43 -15.55
CA ALA A 184 8.64 14.84 -15.43
C ALA A 184 7.45 15.83 -15.34
N GLY A 185 6.26 15.42 -15.79
CA GLY A 185 5.04 16.21 -15.73
C GLY A 185 4.13 15.92 -14.52
N ASP A 186 4.46 14.90 -13.72
CA ASP A 186 3.62 14.50 -12.60
C ASP A 186 3.77 15.47 -11.40
N PRO A 187 2.69 15.67 -10.62
CA PRO A 187 2.77 16.54 -9.45
C PRO A 187 3.57 15.85 -8.33
N LEU A 188 4.34 16.65 -7.56
CA LEU A 188 5.13 16.15 -6.43
C LEU A 188 4.31 16.01 -5.14
N GLU A 189 3.13 15.41 -5.26
CA GLU A 189 2.18 15.16 -4.19
C GLU A 189 1.49 13.80 -4.41
N PRO A 190 0.88 13.21 -3.37
CA PRO A 190 0.17 11.94 -3.53
C PRO A 190 -0.92 12.01 -4.61
N VAL A 191 -0.85 11.11 -5.61
CA VAL A 191 -1.84 10.97 -6.68
C VAL A 191 -2.83 9.82 -6.42
N ALA A 192 -2.65 9.10 -5.32
CA ALA A 192 -3.53 8.03 -4.85
C ALA A 192 -3.61 8.03 -3.31
N PRO A 193 -4.66 7.45 -2.70
CA PRO A 193 -4.71 7.23 -1.25
C PRO A 193 -3.50 6.43 -0.74
N TRP A 194 -3.17 6.59 0.55
CA TRP A 194 -2.14 5.78 1.19
C TRP A 194 -2.64 4.35 1.38
N ASP A 195 -1.91 3.39 0.86
CA ASP A 195 -2.23 1.94 0.83
C ASP A 195 -1.31 1.12 1.75
N GLY A 196 -0.55 1.77 2.62
CA GLY A 196 0.34 1.13 3.58
C GLY A 196 -0.13 1.21 5.03
N PRO A 197 0.69 0.69 5.98
CA PRO A 197 0.33 0.65 7.38
C PRO A 197 0.08 2.06 7.90
N VAL A 198 -1.02 2.22 8.63
CA VAL A 198 -1.35 3.47 9.31
C VAL A 198 -0.57 3.48 10.62
N ARG A 199 0.05 4.61 10.96
CA ARG A 199 0.71 4.76 12.28
C ARG A 199 -0.34 4.61 13.37
N GLU A 200 -0.14 3.63 14.24
CA GLU A 200 -0.99 3.36 15.39
C GLU A 200 -1.21 4.61 16.25
N ARG A 201 -2.47 4.98 16.46
CA ARG A 201 -2.95 5.08 17.84
C ARG A 201 -3.45 3.68 18.19
N GLN A 202 -2.69 2.98 19.03
CA GLN A 202 -2.97 1.70 19.70
C GLN A 202 -3.63 0.57 18.87
N ALA A 203 -2.78 -0.40 18.47
CA ALA A 203 -2.94 -1.86 18.41
C ALA A 203 -4.22 -2.49 17.82
N VAL A 204 -4.08 -3.40 16.83
CA VAL A 204 -3.86 -4.85 17.06
C VAL A 204 -3.23 -5.50 15.81
N ASP A 205 -2.17 -6.27 16.01
CA ASP A 205 -1.52 -7.14 15.02
C ASP A 205 -2.52 -8.05 14.29
N THR A 206 -2.61 -7.91 12.97
CA THR A 206 -3.14 -8.94 12.08
C THR A 206 -2.12 -9.17 10.97
N PRO A 207 -1.59 -10.39 10.78
CA PRO A 207 -0.64 -10.65 9.71
C PRO A 207 -1.30 -10.49 8.34
N LEU A 208 -0.61 -9.81 7.42
CA LEU A 208 -0.99 -9.67 6.03
C LEU A 208 -0.88 -11.04 5.33
N VAL A 209 -2.00 -11.57 4.82
CA VAL A 209 -2.00 -12.74 3.92
C VAL A 209 -1.79 -12.26 2.49
N ALA A 210 -1.02 -13.04 1.71
CA ALA A 210 -0.60 -12.73 0.34
C ALA A 210 -1.76 -12.34 -0.59
N HIS A 211 -1.47 -11.39 -1.49
CA HIS A 211 -2.40 -10.82 -2.46
C HIS A 211 -1.96 -11.18 -3.89
N ASP A 212 -2.87 -11.79 -4.65
CA ASP A 212 -2.77 -12.17 -6.06
C ASP A 212 -3.85 -11.51 -6.96
N GLY A 213 -4.42 -10.38 -6.51
CA GLY A 213 -5.41 -9.61 -7.25
C GLY A 213 -4.86 -8.63 -8.30
N VAL A 214 -5.43 -8.64 -9.50
CA VAL A 214 -5.15 -7.77 -10.66
C VAL A 214 -6.00 -6.47 -10.63
N GLY A 215 -6.05 -5.79 -9.47
CA GLY A 215 -6.76 -4.52 -9.30
C GLY A 215 -5.83 -3.32 -9.13
N GLU A 216 -6.08 -2.22 -9.83
CA GLU A 216 -5.31 -0.96 -9.69
C GLU A 216 -5.61 -0.23 -8.36
N ARG A 217 -6.72 -0.55 -7.69
CA ARG A 217 -7.22 0.00 -6.40
C ARG A 217 -7.66 -1.13 -5.47
N GLU A 218 -7.64 -0.90 -4.15
CA GLU A 218 -7.98 -1.95 -3.14
C GLU A 218 -9.39 -2.56 -3.33
N GLY A 219 -10.35 -1.80 -3.84
CA GLY A 219 -11.69 -2.29 -4.14
C GLY A 219 -11.90 -2.86 -5.54
N ASP A 220 -10.85 -2.88 -6.38
CA ASP A 220 -10.92 -3.47 -7.71
C ASP A 220 -10.83 -5.01 -7.67
N ASP A 221 -10.50 -5.60 -6.51
CA ASP A 221 -10.58 -7.03 -6.26
C ASP A 221 -11.48 -7.35 -5.05
N PRO A 222 -12.81 -7.48 -5.26
CA PRO A 222 -13.75 -7.84 -4.22
C PRO A 222 -13.46 -9.21 -3.59
N GLU A 223 -12.93 -10.15 -4.38
CA GLU A 223 -12.61 -11.48 -3.88
C GLU A 223 -11.48 -11.40 -2.84
N ALA A 224 -10.42 -10.64 -3.13
CA ALA A 224 -9.33 -10.41 -2.17
C ALA A 224 -9.83 -9.74 -0.89
N LEU A 225 -10.74 -8.77 -0.98
CA LEU A 225 -11.35 -8.13 0.20
C LEU A 225 -12.12 -9.15 1.05
N VAL A 226 -12.96 -9.97 0.41
CA VAL A 226 -13.76 -10.99 1.09
C VAL A 226 -12.88 -12.10 1.66
N ARG A 227 -11.81 -12.52 0.96
CA ARG A 227 -10.82 -13.49 1.49
C ARG A 227 -10.12 -12.97 2.73
N ARG A 228 -9.73 -11.68 2.74
CA ARG A 228 -9.15 -11.04 3.93
C ARG A 228 -10.13 -11.03 5.09
N PHE A 229 -11.40 -10.67 4.82
CA PHE A 229 -12.45 -10.74 5.82
C PHE A 229 -12.62 -12.17 6.35
N HIS A 230 -12.71 -13.18 5.48
CA HIS A 230 -12.82 -14.57 5.89
C HIS A 230 -11.64 -15.03 6.75
N HIS A 231 -10.42 -14.65 6.39
CA HIS A 231 -9.23 -14.98 7.17
C HIS A 231 -9.29 -14.38 8.58
N VAL A 232 -9.52 -13.06 8.69
CA VAL A 232 -9.54 -12.37 10.00
C VAL A 232 -10.69 -12.85 10.87
N TYR A 233 -11.83 -13.16 10.25
CA TYR A 233 -13.00 -13.65 10.94
C TYR A 233 -12.99 -15.18 11.15
N GLY A 234 -11.95 -15.90 10.70
CA GLY A 234 -11.92 -17.36 10.80
C GLY A 234 -13.10 -18.04 10.11
N LEU A 235 -13.62 -17.43 9.04
CA LEU A 235 -14.68 -17.99 8.20
C LEU A 235 -14.07 -18.94 7.16
N PRO A 236 -14.82 -19.97 6.75
CA PRO A 236 -14.29 -20.98 5.85
C PRO A 236 -13.97 -20.41 4.47
N VAL A 237 -12.86 -20.87 3.93
CA VAL A 237 -12.47 -20.74 2.52
C VAL A 237 -12.21 -22.17 2.05
N LEU A 238 -13.13 -22.70 1.24
CA LEU A 238 -13.04 -24.08 0.79
C LEU A 238 -12.09 -24.22 -0.41
N PRO A 239 -11.41 -25.37 -0.57
CA PRO A 239 -10.66 -25.69 -1.77
C PRO A 239 -11.52 -25.64 -3.04
N THR A 240 -10.93 -25.22 -4.16
CA THR A 240 -11.63 -25.08 -5.45
C THR A 240 -11.59 -26.34 -6.31
N ASP A 241 -10.93 -27.40 -5.86
CA ASP A 241 -10.79 -28.69 -6.55
C ASP A 241 -12.01 -29.61 -6.39
N ALA A 242 -12.95 -29.27 -5.50
CA ALA A 242 -14.22 -29.97 -5.32
C ALA A 242 -15.37 -28.99 -4.97
N PRO A 243 -15.83 -28.15 -5.91
CA PRO A 243 -16.88 -27.18 -5.64
C PRO A 243 -18.20 -27.87 -5.33
N SER A 244 -18.89 -27.40 -4.28
CA SER A 244 -20.24 -27.86 -3.92
C SER A 244 -21.01 -26.78 -3.17
N VAL A 245 -22.27 -26.56 -3.56
CA VAL A 245 -23.22 -25.76 -2.78
C VAL A 245 -24.02 -26.61 -1.78
N ASP A 246 -23.88 -27.93 -1.82
CA ASP A 246 -24.43 -28.83 -0.81
C ASP A 246 -23.55 -28.80 0.45
N ASN A 247 -23.74 -27.75 1.24
CA ASN A 247 -22.96 -27.43 2.43
C ASN A 247 -23.90 -26.89 3.51
N GLU A 248 -23.66 -27.25 4.78
CA GLU A 248 -24.47 -26.80 5.93
C GLU A 248 -24.60 -25.26 6.04
N ARG A 249 -23.68 -24.50 5.43
CA ARG A 249 -23.67 -23.03 5.41
C ARG A 249 -24.47 -22.42 4.25
N VAL A 250 -25.01 -23.21 3.33
CA VAL A 250 -25.69 -22.70 2.12
C VAL A 250 -26.87 -21.79 2.48
N HIS A 251 -27.70 -22.20 3.46
CA HIS A 251 -28.85 -21.40 3.90
C HIS A 251 -28.42 -20.06 4.51
N MET A 252 -27.33 -20.05 5.27
CA MET A 252 -26.77 -18.81 5.81
C MET A 252 -26.28 -17.89 4.68
N ARG A 253 -25.56 -18.42 3.68
CA ARG A 253 -25.10 -17.62 2.53
C ARG A 253 -26.27 -17.07 1.71
N MET A 254 -27.29 -17.89 1.45
CA MET A 254 -28.51 -17.45 0.76
C MET A 254 -29.24 -16.35 1.55
N SER A 255 -29.30 -16.46 2.88
CA SER A 255 -29.93 -15.43 3.72
C SER A 255 -29.22 -14.08 3.65
N LEU A 256 -27.88 -14.07 3.56
CA LEU A 256 -27.10 -12.84 3.40
C LEU A 256 -27.35 -12.20 2.02
N ILE A 257 -27.35 -13.00 0.95
CA ILE A 257 -27.63 -12.51 -0.40
C ILE A 257 -29.04 -11.89 -0.46
N ALA A 258 -30.03 -12.56 0.14
CA ALA A 258 -31.40 -12.06 0.20
C ALA A 258 -31.56 -10.79 1.04
N GLU A 259 -30.82 -10.67 2.15
CA GLU A 259 -30.78 -9.45 2.98
C GLU A 259 -30.29 -8.26 2.16
N GLU A 260 -29.13 -8.39 1.50
CA GLU A 260 -28.54 -7.31 0.68
C GLU A 260 -29.42 -6.96 -0.53
N PHE A 261 -30.01 -7.95 -1.20
CA PHE A 261 -30.97 -7.70 -2.28
C PHE A 261 -32.23 -6.96 -1.77
N GLY A 262 -32.75 -7.34 -0.60
CA GLY A 262 -33.84 -6.63 0.05
C GLY A 262 -33.48 -5.19 0.42
N GLU A 263 -32.25 -4.95 0.87
CA GLU A 263 -31.72 -3.61 1.16
C GLU A 263 -31.69 -2.75 -0.11
N LEU A 264 -31.16 -3.29 -1.21
CA LEU A 264 -31.12 -2.63 -2.51
C LEU A 264 -32.52 -2.29 -3.03
N VAL A 265 -33.45 -3.25 -2.99
CA VAL A 265 -34.86 -3.04 -3.36
C VAL A 265 -35.49 -1.97 -2.47
N GLY A 266 -35.19 -1.96 -1.17
CA GLY A 266 -35.65 -0.94 -0.23
C GLY A 266 -35.12 0.45 -0.54
N ALA A 267 -33.86 0.56 -0.96
CA ALA A 267 -33.22 1.81 -1.35
C ALA A 267 -33.80 2.38 -2.64
N VAL A 268 -34.10 1.52 -3.63
CA VAL A 268 -34.61 1.94 -4.95
C VAL A 268 -36.13 2.12 -4.98
N TYR A 269 -36.88 1.17 -4.39
CA TYR A 269 -38.35 1.08 -4.52
C TYR A 269 -39.09 1.30 -3.19
N GLY A 270 -38.38 1.45 -2.08
CA GLY A 270 -38.95 1.78 -0.77
C GLY A 270 -39.29 0.57 0.12
N LYS A 271 -39.60 0.87 1.39
CA LYS A 271 -39.74 -0.12 2.48
C LYS A 271 -40.77 -1.22 2.24
N ARG A 272 -41.87 -0.91 1.55
CA ARG A 272 -42.92 -1.90 1.24
C ARG A 272 -42.43 -2.94 0.23
N ALA A 273 -41.66 -2.52 -0.78
CA ALA A 273 -41.06 -3.43 -1.75
C ALA A 273 -40.05 -4.36 -1.08
N ARG A 274 -39.17 -3.81 -0.22
CA ARG A 274 -38.25 -4.60 0.61
C ARG A 274 -38.97 -5.68 1.42
N ALA A 275 -40.03 -5.30 2.16
CA ALA A 275 -40.79 -6.26 2.96
C ALA A 275 -41.43 -7.38 2.10
N GLY A 276 -41.86 -7.07 0.88
CA GLY A 276 -42.38 -8.05 -0.07
C GLY A 276 -41.34 -9.08 -0.49
N VAL A 277 -40.13 -8.63 -0.85
CA VAL A 277 -39.01 -9.50 -1.22
C VAL A 277 -38.55 -10.35 -0.03
N GLU A 278 -38.43 -9.77 1.17
CA GLU A 278 -38.06 -10.51 2.38
C GLU A 278 -39.09 -11.60 2.73
N ALA A 279 -40.38 -11.34 2.55
CA ALA A 279 -41.44 -12.34 2.75
C ALA A 279 -41.40 -13.45 1.71
N ALA A 280 -41.19 -13.10 0.43
CA ALA A 280 -41.07 -14.07 -0.65
C ALA A 280 -39.86 -15.00 -0.45
N PHE A 281 -38.71 -14.46 -0.02
CA PHE A 281 -37.54 -15.27 0.29
C PHE A 281 -37.78 -16.25 1.45
N LYS A 282 -38.48 -15.81 2.52
CA LYS A 282 -38.83 -16.72 3.63
C LYS A 282 -39.69 -17.89 3.18
N GLN A 283 -40.65 -17.64 2.29
CA GLN A 283 -41.46 -18.70 1.70
C GLN A 283 -40.61 -19.64 0.83
N ALA A 284 -39.77 -19.08 -0.06
CA ALA A 284 -38.88 -19.88 -0.90
C ALA A 284 -37.94 -20.76 -0.06
N ALA A 285 -37.41 -20.25 1.05
CA ALA A 285 -36.57 -21.02 1.96
C ALA A 285 -37.34 -22.14 2.69
N SER A 286 -38.64 -21.97 2.98
CA SER A 286 -39.47 -23.05 3.53
C SER A 286 -39.87 -24.11 2.51
N ASP A 287 -39.80 -23.76 1.22
CA ASP A 287 -40.11 -24.65 0.10
C ASP A 287 -38.88 -25.46 -0.37
N ASP A 288 -37.74 -25.35 0.33
CA ASP A 288 -36.51 -26.10 0.04
C ASP A 288 -36.76 -27.61 0.00
N ASP A 289 -36.51 -28.21 -1.17
CA ASP A 289 -36.83 -29.62 -1.45
C ASP A 289 -35.64 -30.57 -1.28
N GLY A 290 -34.48 -30.04 -0.86
CA GLY A 290 -33.27 -30.86 -0.70
C GLY A 290 -32.38 -30.95 -1.94
N SER A 291 -32.81 -30.42 -3.09
CA SER A 291 -32.04 -30.47 -4.33
C SER A 291 -31.01 -29.33 -4.41
N ARG A 292 -29.82 -29.64 -4.93
CA ARG A 292 -28.72 -28.68 -5.08
C ARG A 292 -28.01 -28.89 -6.41
N ASP A 293 -27.94 -27.85 -7.21
CA ASP A 293 -27.17 -27.80 -8.44
C ASP A 293 -26.03 -26.79 -8.29
N THR A 294 -24.81 -27.31 -8.15
CA THR A 294 -23.62 -26.48 -7.98
C THR A 294 -23.28 -25.69 -9.24
N VAL A 295 -23.57 -26.22 -10.43
CA VAL A 295 -23.23 -25.55 -11.70
C VAL A 295 -24.16 -24.36 -11.90
N GLU A 296 -25.47 -24.57 -11.78
CA GLU A 296 -26.46 -23.49 -11.91
C GLU A 296 -26.30 -22.44 -10.81
N ALA A 297 -25.95 -22.85 -9.58
CA ALA A 297 -25.66 -21.90 -8.51
C ALA A 297 -24.40 -21.07 -8.79
N ALA A 298 -23.36 -21.65 -9.37
CA ALA A 298 -22.15 -20.91 -9.75
C ALA A 298 -22.42 -19.91 -10.88
N ASP A 299 -23.20 -20.30 -11.89
CA ASP A 299 -23.64 -19.45 -12.99
C ASP A 299 -24.46 -18.25 -12.45
N ALA A 300 -25.46 -18.51 -11.61
CA ALA A 300 -26.26 -17.46 -10.99
C ALA A 300 -25.44 -16.49 -10.11
N LEU A 301 -24.43 -16.98 -9.39
CA LEU A 301 -23.52 -16.12 -8.62
C LEU A 301 -22.69 -15.21 -9.54
N ALA A 302 -22.20 -15.72 -10.67
CA ALA A 302 -21.46 -14.93 -11.66
C ALA A 302 -22.35 -13.87 -12.31
N ASP A 303 -23.57 -14.24 -12.71
CA ASP A 303 -24.56 -13.32 -13.29
C ASP A 303 -24.92 -12.19 -12.32
N LEU A 304 -25.14 -12.51 -11.04
CA LEU A 304 -25.41 -11.50 -10.01
C LEU A 304 -24.26 -10.49 -9.91
N ILE A 305 -23.01 -10.96 -9.91
CA ILE A 305 -21.85 -10.06 -9.90
C ILE A 305 -21.89 -9.14 -11.13
N TYR A 306 -22.13 -9.70 -12.32
CA TYR A 306 -22.10 -8.93 -13.56
C TYR A 306 -23.19 -7.85 -13.60
N VAL A 307 -24.42 -8.17 -13.18
CA VAL A 307 -25.53 -7.19 -13.17
C VAL A 307 -25.36 -6.14 -12.08
N ILE A 308 -24.77 -6.48 -10.92
CA ILE A 308 -24.47 -5.52 -9.86
C ILE A 308 -23.44 -4.49 -10.34
N TYR A 309 -22.36 -4.95 -10.97
CA TYR A 309 -21.37 -4.05 -11.57
C TYR A 309 -21.96 -3.24 -12.71
N GLY A 310 -22.79 -3.84 -13.56
CA GLY A 310 -23.53 -3.14 -14.61
C GLY A 310 -24.37 -1.98 -14.06
N MET A 311 -25.17 -2.23 -13.01
CA MET A 311 -25.94 -1.18 -12.35
C MET A 311 -25.05 -0.07 -11.79
N ALA A 312 -23.95 -0.41 -11.10
CA ALA A 312 -23.05 0.60 -10.54
C ALA A 312 -22.45 1.50 -11.62
N LEU A 313 -22.02 0.92 -12.75
CA LEU A 313 -21.50 1.67 -13.89
C LEU A 313 -22.56 2.58 -14.52
N GLU A 314 -23.77 2.07 -14.75
CA GLU A 314 -24.87 2.85 -15.33
C GLU A 314 -25.31 4.01 -14.42
N MET A 315 -25.25 3.82 -13.11
CA MET A 315 -25.64 4.83 -12.10
C MET A 315 -24.48 5.73 -11.66
N GLY A 316 -23.27 5.57 -12.22
CA GLY A 316 -22.09 6.39 -11.89
C GLY A 316 -21.53 6.16 -10.48
N ILE A 317 -21.77 4.98 -9.91
CA ILE A 317 -21.28 4.58 -8.58
C ILE A 317 -19.89 3.96 -8.75
N ASP A 318 -18.85 4.60 -8.19
CA ASP A 318 -17.50 4.03 -8.11
C ASP A 318 -17.49 2.89 -7.08
N LEU A 319 -18.02 1.73 -7.48
CA LEU A 319 -18.28 0.60 -6.59
C LEU A 319 -17.01 0.09 -5.91
N ALA A 320 -15.86 0.19 -6.57
CA ALA A 320 -14.57 -0.14 -5.96
C ALA A 320 -14.28 0.70 -4.71
N LYS A 321 -14.48 2.02 -4.76
CA LYS A 321 -14.29 2.87 -3.57
C LYS A 321 -15.30 2.55 -2.47
N VAL A 322 -16.55 2.26 -2.85
CA VAL A 322 -17.60 1.87 -1.89
C VAL A 322 -17.23 0.56 -1.21
N LEU A 323 -16.76 -0.45 -1.96
CA LEU A 323 -16.32 -1.74 -1.42
C LEU A 323 -15.12 -1.58 -0.48
N ALA A 324 -14.14 -0.74 -0.83
CA ALA A 324 -13.01 -0.43 0.06
C ALA A 324 -13.47 0.21 1.38
N GLU A 325 -14.44 1.13 1.35
CA GLU A 325 -15.00 1.74 2.56
C GLU A 325 -15.82 0.75 3.40
N VAL A 326 -16.64 -0.07 2.75
CA VAL A 326 -17.39 -1.14 3.41
C VAL A 326 -16.45 -2.11 4.09
N GLN A 327 -15.36 -2.51 3.40
CA GLN A 327 -14.31 -3.32 3.98
C GLN A 327 -13.69 -2.63 5.20
N ARG A 328 -13.29 -1.36 5.08
CA ARG A 328 -12.72 -0.56 6.19
C ARG A 328 -13.62 -0.58 7.42
N SER A 329 -14.92 -0.35 7.24
CA SER A 329 -15.93 -0.43 8.29
C SER A 329 -16.09 -1.85 8.84
N ASN A 330 -16.11 -2.89 7.98
CA ASN A 330 -16.23 -4.28 8.43
C ASN A 330 -15.03 -4.70 9.28
N MET A 331 -13.82 -4.28 8.93
CA MET A 331 -12.61 -4.55 9.71
C MET A 331 -12.60 -3.80 11.06
N SER A 332 -13.40 -2.76 11.24
CA SER A 332 -13.53 -2.03 12.52
C SER A 332 -14.38 -2.74 13.58
N LYS A 333 -15.08 -3.83 13.23
CA LYS A 333 -15.97 -4.56 14.15
C LYS A 333 -15.23 -5.43 15.19
N LEU A 334 -13.91 -5.49 15.13
CA LEU A 334 -13.08 -6.29 16.04
C LEU A 334 -13.17 -5.78 17.49
N GLY A 335 -13.02 -6.69 18.45
CA GLY A 335 -12.95 -6.41 19.88
C GLY A 335 -11.65 -5.72 20.28
N GLU A 336 -11.51 -5.35 21.56
CA GLU A 336 -10.30 -4.69 22.09
C GLU A 336 -9.04 -5.56 21.96
N ASP A 337 -9.22 -6.88 21.85
CA ASP A 337 -8.17 -7.88 21.61
C ASP A 337 -7.88 -8.10 20.12
N GLY A 338 -8.50 -7.30 19.23
CA GLY A 338 -8.40 -7.40 17.78
C GLY A 338 -9.03 -8.67 17.21
N LYS A 339 -9.83 -9.39 18.00
CA LYS A 339 -10.54 -10.59 17.52
C LYS A 339 -12.01 -10.27 17.23
N PRO A 340 -12.64 -11.00 16.31
CA PRO A 340 -14.06 -10.90 16.11
C PRO A 340 -14.85 -11.25 17.38
N ILE A 341 -15.88 -10.46 17.67
CA ILE A 341 -16.86 -10.78 18.71
C ILE A 341 -18.04 -11.47 18.03
N TYR A 342 -18.41 -12.67 18.49
CA TYR A 342 -19.52 -13.44 17.93
C TYR A 342 -20.71 -13.50 18.89
N ARG A 343 -21.92 -13.47 18.32
CA ARG A 343 -23.14 -13.94 18.98
C ARG A 343 -23.27 -15.46 18.84
N GLU A 344 -24.12 -16.09 19.66
CA GLU A 344 -24.40 -17.54 19.64
C GLU A 344 -24.82 -18.08 18.26
N ASP A 345 -25.38 -17.25 17.37
CA ASP A 345 -25.77 -17.63 16.01
C ASP A 345 -24.67 -17.40 14.97
N GLY A 346 -23.45 -17.07 15.39
CA GLY A 346 -22.31 -16.81 14.52
C GLY A 346 -22.30 -15.42 13.89
N LYS A 347 -23.24 -14.52 14.23
CA LYS A 347 -23.24 -13.14 13.76
C LYS A 347 -22.10 -12.34 14.42
N VAL A 348 -21.31 -11.66 13.59
CA VAL A 348 -20.28 -10.72 14.06
C VAL A 348 -20.95 -9.52 14.74
N LEU A 349 -20.58 -9.28 15.99
CA LEU A 349 -20.99 -8.12 16.78
C LEU A 349 -20.06 -6.93 16.54
N LYS A 350 -20.57 -5.73 16.83
CA LYS A 350 -19.81 -4.48 16.69
C LYS A 350 -18.93 -4.30 17.92
N GLY A 351 -17.62 -4.36 17.73
CA GLY A 351 -16.64 -4.02 18.76
C GLY A 351 -16.60 -2.51 19.09
N PRO A 352 -15.84 -2.11 20.12
CA PRO A 352 -15.80 -0.73 20.61
C PRO A 352 -15.18 0.27 19.61
N GLY A 353 -14.37 -0.21 18.67
CA GLY A 353 -13.78 0.58 17.59
C GLY A 353 -14.67 0.73 16.34
N TYR A 354 -15.89 0.19 16.36
CA TYR A 354 -16.75 0.15 15.19
C TYR A 354 -17.17 1.55 14.72
N PHE A 355 -17.03 1.79 13.42
CA PHE A 355 -17.67 2.91 12.72
C PHE A 355 -18.55 2.42 11.57
N ARG A 356 -19.59 3.19 11.25
CA ARG A 356 -20.43 2.94 10.07
C ARG A 356 -19.66 3.33 8.80
N PRO A 357 -19.85 2.64 7.67
CA PRO A 357 -19.20 3.02 6.43
C PRO A 357 -19.72 4.38 5.98
N ASP A 358 -18.81 5.29 5.64
CA ASP A 358 -19.12 6.62 5.11
C ASP A 358 -19.32 6.57 3.58
N VAL A 359 -20.38 5.88 3.16
CA VAL A 359 -20.71 5.74 1.73
C VAL A 359 -21.05 7.09 1.10
N ALA A 360 -21.71 7.99 1.84
CA ALA A 360 -22.04 9.32 1.35
C ALA A 360 -20.76 10.12 1.03
N GLY A 361 -19.79 10.15 1.96
CA GLY A 361 -18.50 10.81 1.74
C GLY A 361 -17.72 10.22 0.57
N VAL A 362 -17.75 8.90 0.38
CA VAL A 362 -17.13 8.24 -0.78
C VAL A 362 -17.76 8.64 -2.10
N LEU A 363 -19.09 8.81 -2.12
CA LEU A 363 -19.84 9.24 -3.30
C LEU A 363 -19.80 10.76 -3.52
N GLY A 364 -19.25 11.53 -2.56
CA GLY A 364 -19.21 12.99 -2.62
C GLY A 364 -20.58 13.65 -2.40
N LEU A 365 -21.45 13.02 -1.60
CA LEU A 365 -22.83 13.45 -1.31
C LEU A 365 -23.01 14.06 0.08
#